data_AF-A0A7X5KT45-F1
#
_entry.id   AF-A0A7X5KT45-F1
#
_cell.length_a   1.000
_cell.length_b   1.000
_cell.length_c   1.000
_cell.angle_alpha   90.00
_cell.angle_beta   90.00
_cell.angle_gamma   90.00
#
_symmetry.space_group_name_H-M   'P 1'
#
loop_
_entity.id
_entity.type
_entity.pdbx_description
1 polymer ?
#
loop_
_entity_poly.entity_id
_entity_poly.type
_entity_poly.pdbx_seq_one_letter_code
_entity_poly.pdbx_strand_id
1 'polypeptide(L)'
;MQKKRSRKVIDYDIEWMGEDDIYPSERIIFDGKGHSCTIQTEWLYDAMLRLDDKYKSVLILKYWYGFLQKEIAEMLHVSRRTITSWNLLLRENIAAYAES
;
A
#
# COMPACT_ATOMS: atom_id res chain seq x y z
N MET A 1 -5.80 -60.24 -20.39
CA MET A 1 -5.44 -59.61 -19.09
C MET A 1 -5.20 -58.12 -19.32
N GLN A 2 -6.17 -57.25 -19.01
CA GLN A 2 -6.02 -55.79 -19.14
C GLN A 2 -5.42 -55.23 -17.84
N LYS A 3 -4.27 -54.56 -17.93
CA LYS A 3 -3.67 -53.81 -16.81
C LYS A 3 -4.49 -52.52 -16.61
N LYS A 4 -5.30 -52.46 -15.56
CA LYS A 4 -5.97 -51.22 -15.13
C LYS A 4 -4.91 -50.23 -14.66
N ARG A 5 -4.71 -49.15 -15.40
CA ARG A 5 -3.88 -48.02 -14.96
C ARG A 5 -4.70 -47.21 -13.95
N SER A 6 -4.43 -47.43 -12.66
CA SER A 6 -5.01 -46.61 -11.59
C SER A 6 -4.47 -45.18 -11.72
N ARG A 7 -5.33 -44.21 -12.01
CA ARG A 7 -5.01 -42.78 -11.93
C ARG A 7 -5.13 -42.40 -10.45
N LYS A 8 -4.00 -42.12 -9.80
CA LYS A 8 -4.02 -41.43 -8.50
C LYS A 8 -4.54 -40.01 -8.76
N VAL A 9 -5.74 -39.72 -8.29
CA VAL A 9 -6.22 -38.35 -8.15
C VAL A 9 -5.49 -37.80 -6.93
N ILE A 10 -4.67 -36.78 -7.15
CA ILE A 10 -4.00 -36.07 -6.06
C ILE A 10 -5.05 -35.12 -5.53
N ASP A 11 -5.56 -35.43 -4.34
CA ASP A 11 -6.47 -34.56 -3.61
C ASP A 11 -5.60 -33.46 -2.98
N TYR A 12 -5.70 -32.24 -3.51
CA TYR A 12 -5.07 -31.08 -2.92
C TYR A 12 -6.09 -30.44 -1.99
N ASP A 13 -6.02 -30.76 -0.70
CA ASP A 13 -6.61 -29.94 0.35
C ASP A 13 -5.85 -28.60 0.38
N ILE A 14 -6.26 -27.67 -0.47
CA ILE A 14 -5.76 -26.29 -0.45
C ILE A 14 -6.64 -25.52 0.52
N GLU A 15 -6.21 -25.46 1.78
CA GLU A 15 -6.67 -24.44 2.71
C GLU A 15 -6.18 -23.07 2.19
N TRP A 16 -7.02 -22.40 1.39
CA TRP A 16 -6.83 -21.01 0.98
C TRP A 16 -7.01 -20.09 2.19
N MET A 17 -5.99 -19.99 3.04
CA MET A 17 -5.85 -18.93 4.03
C MET A 17 -4.95 -17.85 3.43
N GLY A 18 -5.56 -16.69 3.15
CA GLY A 18 -4.99 -15.58 2.40
C GLY A 18 -3.73 -14.97 3.01
N GLU A 19 -2.58 -15.32 2.46
CA GLU A 19 -1.49 -14.36 2.30
C GLU A 19 -1.62 -13.77 0.90
N ASP A 20 -1.79 -12.45 0.81
CA ASP A 20 -1.60 -11.75 -0.46
C ASP A 20 -0.23 -12.15 -1.02
N ASP A 21 -0.17 -12.65 -2.26
CA ASP A 21 1.06 -13.01 -2.99
C ASP A 21 1.94 -11.76 -3.21
N ILE A 22 2.53 -11.21 -2.15
CA ILE A 22 3.44 -10.07 -2.20
C ILE A 22 4.80 -10.62 -2.62
N TYR A 23 5.12 -10.49 -3.91
CA TYR A 23 6.41 -10.88 -4.43
C TYR A 23 7.50 -9.98 -3.82
N PRO A 24 8.68 -10.50 -3.42
CA PRO A 24 9.73 -9.70 -2.75
C PRO A 24 10.25 -8.47 -3.51
N SER A 25 9.93 -8.36 -4.80
CA SER A 25 10.24 -7.19 -5.64
C SER A 25 9.21 -6.07 -5.55
N GLU A 26 8.02 -6.32 -4.99
CA GLU A 26 6.99 -5.31 -4.87
C GLU A 26 7.31 -4.37 -3.71
N ARG A 27 7.67 -3.14 -4.07
CA ARG A 27 7.92 -2.03 -3.17
C ARG A 27 6.59 -1.51 -2.60
N ILE A 28 6.02 -2.26 -1.68
CA ILE A 28 4.74 -1.94 -1.02
C ILE A 28 4.99 -1.08 0.22
N ILE A 29 4.23 0.01 0.34
CA ILE A 29 4.18 0.85 1.54
C ILE A 29 2.82 0.69 2.21
N PHE A 30 2.85 0.48 3.52
CA PHE A 30 1.66 0.46 4.37
C PHE A 30 1.56 1.76 5.17
N ASP A 31 0.33 2.22 5.39
CA ASP A 31 0.07 3.41 6.20
C ASP A 31 -0.25 3.12 7.67
N GLY A 32 -0.18 1.85 8.09
CA GLY A 32 -0.51 1.41 9.44
C GLY A 32 -2.00 1.43 9.80
N LYS A 33 -2.88 1.82 8.85
CA LYS A 33 -4.34 1.88 9.02
C LYS A 33 -5.10 0.93 8.09
N GLY A 34 -4.39 -0.02 7.48
CA GLY A 34 -4.95 -1.01 6.56
C GLY A 34 -5.00 -0.56 5.10
N HIS A 35 -4.38 0.58 4.75
CA HIS A 35 -4.18 0.97 3.36
C HIS A 35 -2.75 0.69 2.94
N SER A 36 -2.58 0.34 1.66
CA SER A 36 -1.29 0.06 1.07
C SER A 36 -1.17 0.65 -0.31
N CYS A 37 0.06 0.80 -0.78
CA CYS A 37 0.32 1.15 -2.16
C CYS A 37 1.60 0.51 -2.69
N THR A 38 1.61 0.21 -3.98
CA THR A 38 2.81 -0.27 -4.67
C THR A 38 3.50 0.90 -5.36
N ILE A 39 4.81 1.03 -5.15
CA ILE A 39 5.63 2.12 -5.68
C ILE A 39 6.67 1.56 -6.65
N GLN A 40 6.62 1.95 -7.92
CA GLN A 40 7.63 1.50 -8.89
C GLN A 40 8.93 2.31 -8.79
N THR A 41 8.83 3.58 -8.41
CA THR A 41 9.94 4.52 -8.39
C THR A 41 10.76 4.39 -7.11
N GLU A 42 12.05 4.08 -7.26
CA GLU A 42 12.96 3.82 -6.14
C GLU A 42 13.07 4.98 -5.14
N TRP A 43 13.38 6.19 -5.61
CA TRP A 43 13.53 7.35 -4.72
C TRP A 43 12.24 7.68 -3.96
N LEU A 44 11.07 7.48 -4.59
CA LEU A 44 9.77 7.72 -3.98
C LEU A 44 9.48 6.68 -2.90
N TYR A 45 9.86 5.42 -3.14
CA TYR A 45 9.75 4.37 -2.15
C TYR A 45 10.59 4.69 -0.92
N ASP A 46 11.85 5.06 -1.11
CA ASP A 46 12.76 5.43 -0.02
C ASP A 46 12.29 6.67 0.74
N ALA A 47 11.75 7.67 0.03
CA ALA A 47 11.15 8.85 0.66
C ALA A 47 9.92 8.45 1.49
N MET A 48 9.03 7.61 0.96
CA MET A 48 7.81 7.17 1.66
C MET A 48 8.10 6.29 2.87
N LEU A 49 9.17 5.49 2.85
CA LEU A 49 9.60 4.71 4.03
C LEU A 49 9.93 5.59 5.24
N ARG A 50 10.42 6.81 5.00
CA ARG A 50 10.85 7.76 6.05
C ARG A 50 9.72 8.62 6.61
N LEU A 51 8.56 8.61 5.97
CA LEU A 51 7.41 9.40 6.41
C LEU A 51 6.73 8.78 7.62
N ASP A 52 6.19 9.62 8.52
CA ASP A 52 5.22 9.16 9.51
C ASP A 52 3.99 8.58 8.83
N ASP A 53 3.36 7.60 9.47
CA ASP A 53 2.17 6.92 8.98
C ASP A 53 1.01 7.87 8.64
N LYS A 54 0.84 8.96 9.42
CA LYS A 54 -0.17 9.99 9.12
C LYS A 54 0.01 10.64 7.74
N TYR A 55 1.25 10.81 7.30
CA TYR A 55 1.58 11.37 6.00
C TYR A 55 1.44 10.33 4.89
N LYS A 56 1.84 9.07 5.17
CA LYS A 56 1.60 7.94 4.26
C LYS A 56 0.11 7.77 3.99
N SER A 57 -0.75 7.79 5.03
CA SER A 57 -2.20 7.69 4.88
C SER A 57 -2.76 8.76 3.95
N VAL A 58 -2.34 10.03 4.11
CA VAL A 58 -2.82 11.11 3.24
C VAL A 58 -2.39 10.89 1.78
N LEU A 59 -1.15 10.46 1.54
CA LEU A 59 -0.67 10.18 0.18
C LEU A 59 -1.41 9.00 -0.45
N ILE A 60 -1.47 7.87 0.26
CA ILE A 60 -2.07 6.63 -0.21
C ILE A 60 -3.54 6.86 -0.53
N LEU A 61 -4.31 7.41 0.42
CA LEU A 61 -5.74 7.65 0.23
C LEU A 61 -6.02 8.62 -0.93
N LYS A 62 -5.17 9.64 -1.11
CA LYS A 62 -5.36 10.64 -2.16
C LYS A 62 -4.98 10.14 -3.54
N TYR A 63 -3.82 9.51 -3.69
CA TYR A 63 -3.23 9.21 -5.00
C TYR A 63 -3.49 7.78 -5.47
N TRP A 64 -3.58 6.82 -4.54
CA TRP A 64 -3.88 5.42 -4.89
C TRP A 64 -5.36 5.09 -4.81
N TYR A 65 -6.08 5.67 -3.84
CA TYR A 65 -7.51 5.40 -3.65
C TYR A 65 -8.42 6.51 -4.21
N GLY A 66 -7.85 7.66 -4.59
CA GLY A 66 -8.58 8.74 -5.26
C GLY A 66 -9.54 9.55 -4.37
N PHE A 67 -9.42 9.45 -3.04
CA PHE A 67 -10.30 10.18 -2.13
C PHE A 67 -10.05 11.69 -2.14
N LEU A 68 -11.14 12.45 -1.96
CA LEU A 68 -11.11 13.89 -1.78
C LEU A 68 -10.61 14.24 -0.38
N GLN A 69 -10.06 15.44 -0.24
CA GLN A 69 -9.55 15.94 1.04
C GLN A 69 -10.58 15.87 2.18
N LYS A 70 -11.86 16.11 1.88
CA LYS A 70 -12.95 16.02 2.86
C LYS A 70 -13.14 14.58 3.36
N GLU A 71 -13.15 13.62 2.45
CA GLU A 71 -13.33 12.19 2.76
C GLU A 71 -12.13 11.65 3.55
N ILE A 72 -10.91 12.08 3.17
CA ILE A 72 -9.69 11.76 3.92
C ILE A 72 -9.75 12.32 5.34
N ALA A 73 -10.22 13.55 5.51
CA ALA A 73 -10.37 14.15 6.84
C ALA A 73 -11.36 13.36 7.70
N GLU A 74 -12.47 12.91 7.11
CA GLU A 74 -13.48 12.08 7.78
C GLU A 74 -12.92 10.70 8.16
N MET A 75 -12.26 9.99 7.23
CA MET A 75 -11.65 8.67 7.48
C MET A 75 -10.54 8.72 8.53
N LEU A 76 -9.74 9.79 8.56
CA LEU A 76 -8.66 9.95 9.53
C LEU A 76 -9.11 10.60 10.84
N HIS A 77 -10.40 10.95 10.96
CA HIS A 77 -10.98 11.65 12.12
C HIS A 77 -10.23 12.95 12.48
N VAL A 78 -9.87 13.76 11.48
CA VAL A 78 -9.18 15.04 11.64
C VAL A 78 -9.89 16.16 10.87
N SER A 79 -9.47 17.41 11.09
CA SER A 79 -10.01 18.54 10.34
C SER A 79 -9.44 18.60 8.91
N ARG A 80 -10.21 19.17 7.97
CA ARG A 80 -9.69 19.48 6.61
C ARG A 80 -8.44 20.36 6.65
N ARG A 81 -8.35 21.28 7.62
CA ARG A 81 -7.17 22.14 7.82
C ARG A 81 -5.93 21.35 8.20
N THR A 82 -6.09 20.31 9.01
CA THR A 82 -5.02 19.37 9.36
C THR A 82 -4.51 18.65 8.11
N ILE A 83 -5.42 18.15 7.26
CA ILE A 83 -5.02 17.51 6.00
C ILE A 83 -4.29 18.49 5.07
N THR A 84 -4.72 19.75 4.98
CA THR A 84 -3.99 20.78 4.22
C THR A 84 -2.59 21.01 4.75
N SER A 85 -2.43 21.15 6.07
CA SER A 85 -1.11 21.31 6.71
C SER A 85 -0.20 20.11 6.43
N TRP A 86 -0.72 18.89 6.56
CA TRP A 86 0.04 17.68 6.26
C TRP A 86 0.43 17.59 4.78
N ASN A 87 -0.44 17.99 3.85
CA ASN A 87 -0.10 18.04 2.43
C ASN A 87 1.03 19.04 2.11
N LEU A 88 1.09 20.18 2.82
CA LEU A 88 2.17 21.15 2.65
C LEU A 88 3.51 20.59 3.14
N LEU A 89 3.53 20.06 4.36
CA LEU A 89 4.72 19.41 4.92
C LEU A 89 5.21 18.23 4.06
N LEU A 90 4.27 17.46 3.52
CA LEU A 90 4.57 16.37 2.58
C LEU A 90 5.30 16.86 1.33
N ARG A 91 4.83 17.96 0.73
CA ARG A 91 5.45 18.53 -0.47
C ARG A 91 6.86 19.02 -0.18
N GLU A 92 7.07 19.66 0.96
CA GLU A 92 8.40 20.12 1.38
C GLU A 92 9.35 18.93 1.60
N ASN A 93 8.89 17.90 2.32
CA ASN A 93 9.71 16.72 2.59
C ASN A 93 10.02 15.93 1.32
N ILE A 94 9.03 15.66 0.46
CA ILE A 94 9.24 14.88 -0.77
C ILE A 94 10.08 15.67 -1.79
N ALA A 95 9.89 16.99 -1.90
CA ALA A 95 10.71 17.82 -2.79
C ALA A 95 12.20 17.77 -2.41
N ALA A 96 12.52 17.75 -1.11
CA ALA A 96 13.90 17.62 -0.65
C ALA A 96 14.59 16.32 -1.13
N TYR A 97 13.84 15.24 -1.36
CA TYR A 97 14.37 13.97 -1.88
C TYR A 97 14.38 13.88 -3.41
N ALA A 98 13.61 14.72 -4.10
CA ALA A 98 13.60 14.75 -5.56
C ALA A 98 14.80 15.53 -6.13
N GLU A 99 15.40 16.41 -5.33
CA GLU A 99 16.53 17.28 -5.71
C GLU A 99 17.88 16.78 -5.18
N SER A 100 17.91 15.70 -4.39
CA SER A 100 19.11 15.08 -3.80
C SER A 100 19.66 13.95 -4.67
#